data_AF-A0A920G7U3-F1
#
_entry.id   AF-A0A920G7U3-F1
#
_cell.length_a   1.000
_cell.length_b   1.000
_cell.length_c   1.000
_cell.angle_alpha   90.00
_cell.angle_beta   90.00
_cell.angle_gamma   90.00
#
_symmetry.space_group_name_H-M   'P 1'
#
loop_
_entity.id
_entity.type
_entity.pdbx_description
1 polymer ?
#
loop_
_entity_poly.entity_id
_entity_poly.type
_entity_poly.pdbx_seq_one_letter_code
_entity_poly.pdbx_strand_id
1 'polypeptide(L)'
;MTIARTSGLQTALDAKQATVTGAATTIVSSDLTVSRALTSNGSGKVAVSDVTATELGYLDGVTSSIQTQLDAKQTAITDGDLTMQRTDGLQTALDAKQATVTGAATTIVSSDLTVSRALTSNGSGKVAVSDVTATELDTLTE
;
A
#
# COMPACT_ATOMS: atom_id res chain seq x y z
N MET A 1 -3.15 37.91 73.29
CA MET A 1 -4.26 38.70 72.72
C MET A 1 -4.35 38.34 71.24
N THR A 2 -5.23 37.40 70.89
CA THR A 2 -5.45 36.99 69.50
C THR A 2 -6.38 38.04 68.87
N ILE A 3 -5.93 38.71 67.81
CA ILE A 3 -6.67 39.82 67.20
C ILE A 3 -7.81 39.22 66.35
N ALA A 4 -9.08 39.39 66.76
CA ALA A 4 -10.25 38.87 66.03
C ALA A 4 -10.36 39.34 64.56
N ARG A 5 -9.68 40.44 64.20
CA ARG A 5 -9.60 40.94 62.82
C ARG A 5 -8.72 40.06 61.92
N THR A 6 -7.66 39.44 62.45
CA THR A 6 -6.80 38.56 61.63
C THR A 6 -7.46 37.22 61.35
N SER A 7 -8.27 36.69 62.27
CA SER A 7 -9.07 35.48 62.03
C SER A 7 -10.16 35.69 60.98
N GLY A 8 -10.86 36.84 61.01
CA GLY A 8 -11.85 37.17 59.98
C GLY A 8 -11.24 37.36 58.59
N LEU A 9 -10.03 37.95 58.51
CA LEU A 9 -9.25 38.06 57.27
C LEU A 9 -8.83 36.69 56.74
N GLN A 10 -8.38 35.78 57.62
CA GLN A 10 -8.02 34.41 57.24
C GLN A 10 -9.22 33.66 56.67
N THR A 11 -10.38 33.69 57.35
CA THR A 11 -11.61 33.06 56.85
C THR A 11 -12.04 33.63 55.50
N ALA A 12 -11.95 34.95 55.30
CA ALA A 12 -12.28 35.58 54.02
C ALA A 12 -11.28 35.21 52.91
N LEU A 13 -9.99 35.06 53.25
CA LEU A 13 -8.94 34.63 52.33
C LEU A 13 -9.12 33.17 51.90
N ASP A 14 -9.39 32.28 52.86
CA ASP A 14 -9.67 30.85 52.60
C ASP A 14 -10.93 30.69 51.73
N ALA A 15 -11.96 31.49 51.97
CA ALA A 15 -13.17 31.52 51.16
C ALA A 15 -12.94 32.07 49.73
N LYS A 16 -11.87 32.86 49.52
CA LYS A 16 -11.46 33.37 48.20
C LYS A 16 -10.49 32.45 47.47
N GLN A 17 -9.88 31.49 48.16
CA GLN A 17 -8.98 30.54 47.55
C GLN A 17 -9.76 29.56 46.69
N ALA A 18 -9.72 29.74 45.37
CA ALA A 18 -10.29 28.78 44.44
C ALA A 18 -9.52 27.45 44.55
N THR A 19 -10.22 26.37 44.92
CA THR A 19 -9.63 25.03 44.94
C THR A 19 -9.47 24.54 43.50
N VAL A 20 -8.31 24.79 42.87
CA VAL A 20 -7.97 24.18 41.59
C VAL A 20 -7.64 22.71 41.84
N THR A 21 -8.43 21.81 41.25
CA THR A 21 -8.28 20.36 41.39
C THR A 21 -8.29 19.68 40.02
N GLY A 22 -8.04 18.37 40.00
CA GLY A 22 -8.13 17.59 38.76
C GLY A 22 -7.10 18.03 37.71
N ALA A 23 -7.48 17.98 36.44
CA ALA A 23 -6.60 18.27 35.31
C ALA A 23 -6.15 19.75 35.23
N ALA A 24 -6.93 20.65 35.82
CA ALA A 24 -6.63 22.08 35.84
C ALA A 24 -5.34 22.40 36.59
N THR A 25 -4.89 21.56 37.54
CA THR A 25 -3.63 21.79 38.26
C THR A 25 -2.41 21.79 37.33
N THR A 26 -2.46 21.07 36.20
CA THR A 26 -1.40 21.14 35.18
C THR A 26 -1.37 22.51 34.49
N ILE A 27 -2.54 23.03 34.09
CA ILE A 27 -2.63 24.24 33.26
C ILE A 27 -2.30 25.51 34.07
N VAL A 28 -2.62 25.53 35.37
CA VAL A 28 -2.41 26.74 36.21
C VAL A 28 -1.01 26.84 36.81
N SER A 29 -0.19 25.80 36.70
CA SER A 29 1.14 25.77 37.33
C SER A 29 2.26 26.13 36.35
N SER A 30 2.13 25.83 35.07
CA SER A 30 3.10 26.17 34.03
C SER A 30 2.44 26.16 32.65
N ASP A 31 3.00 26.93 31.73
CA ASP A 31 2.61 26.86 30.32
C ASP A 31 2.91 25.47 29.75
N LEU A 32 2.05 25.00 28.86
CA LEU A 32 2.25 23.76 28.13
C LEU A 32 3.15 23.99 26.92
N THR A 33 3.88 22.96 26.49
CA THR A 33 4.67 23.03 25.25
C THR A 33 3.78 23.42 24.07
N VAL A 34 4.19 24.46 23.35
CA VAL A 34 3.46 25.04 22.23
C VAL A 34 3.29 24.02 21.09
N SER A 35 2.16 24.09 20.39
CA SER A 35 1.87 23.32 19.17
C SER A 35 1.89 21.79 19.35
N ARG A 36 1.36 21.31 20.48
CA ARG A 36 1.22 19.89 20.79
C ARG A 36 -0.26 19.55 21.03
N ALA A 37 -0.65 18.33 20.70
CA ALA A 37 -1.93 17.79 21.14
C ALA A 37 -1.90 17.56 22.66
N LEU A 38 -3.04 17.71 23.31
CA LEU A 38 -3.19 17.50 24.76
C LEU A 38 -3.96 16.22 25.04
N THR A 39 -3.46 15.42 25.98
CA THR A 39 -4.06 14.15 26.38
C THR A 39 -4.32 14.14 27.89
N SER A 40 -5.15 13.20 28.35
CA SER A 40 -5.25 12.89 29.78
C SER A 40 -4.25 11.78 30.11
N ASN A 41 -3.39 12.00 31.09
CA ASN A 41 -2.48 10.95 31.56
C ASN A 41 -3.18 9.98 32.52
N GLY A 42 -2.44 8.96 32.99
CA GLY A 42 -2.95 7.93 33.90
C GLY A 42 -3.45 8.44 35.27
N SER A 43 -3.14 9.69 35.63
CA SER A 43 -3.63 10.35 36.84
C SER A 43 -4.81 11.31 36.58
N GLY A 44 -5.37 11.31 35.36
CA GLY A 44 -6.45 12.22 34.97
C GLY A 44 -6.02 13.68 34.86
N LYS A 45 -4.72 13.93 34.62
CA LYS A 45 -4.16 15.28 34.43
C LYS A 45 -3.95 15.56 32.95
N VAL A 46 -4.01 16.84 32.56
CA VAL A 46 -3.58 17.24 31.22
C VAL A 46 -2.10 16.92 31.07
N ALA A 47 -1.73 16.31 29.96
CA ALA A 47 -0.36 16.03 29.55
C ALA A 47 -0.15 16.47 28.10
N VAL A 48 1.11 16.79 27.80
CA VAL A 48 1.56 17.13 26.45
C VAL A 48 1.85 15.82 25.71
N SER A 49 1.14 15.58 24.61
CA SER A 49 1.38 14.42 23.73
C SER A 49 2.68 14.57 22.94
N ASP A 50 3.25 13.49 22.44
CA ASP A 50 4.29 13.53 21.41
C ASP A 50 3.76 14.02 20.06
N VAL A 51 2.44 13.89 19.83
CA VAL A 51 1.76 14.38 18.65
C VAL A 51 1.77 15.91 18.60
N THR A 52 2.24 16.45 17.48
CA THR A 52 2.28 17.88 17.14
C THR A 52 0.95 18.37 16.55
N ALA A 53 0.75 19.68 16.55
CA ALA A 53 -0.38 20.30 15.87
C ALA A 53 -0.40 20.02 14.35
N THR A 54 0.77 19.85 13.72
CA THR A 54 0.88 19.48 12.30
C THR A 54 0.40 18.07 12.04
N GLU A 55 0.79 17.10 12.87
CA GLU A 55 0.32 15.71 12.75
C GLU A 55 -1.19 15.60 12.99
N LEU A 56 -1.72 16.33 13.98
CA LEU A 56 -3.16 16.42 14.19
C LEU A 56 -3.87 17.12 13.01
N GLY A 57 -3.20 18.08 12.38
CA GLY A 57 -3.66 18.76 11.17
C GLY A 57 -3.78 17.84 9.95
N TYR A 58 -3.06 16.72 9.89
CA TYR A 58 -3.28 15.70 8.85
C TYR A 58 -4.64 14.98 8.98
N LEU A 59 -5.30 15.08 10.13
CA LEU A 59 -6.68 14.63 10.31
C LEU A 59 -7.71 15.71 9.92
N ASP A 60 -7.28 16.93 9.57
CA ASP A 60 -8.19 17.95 9.05
C ASP A 60 -8.75 17.53 7.69
N GLY A 61 -10.05 17.66 7.50
CA GLY A 61 -10.77 17.15 6.33
C GLY A 61 -11.17 15.66 6.39
N VAL A 62 -10.85 14.95 7.47
CA VAL A 62 -11.40 13.60 7.71
C VAL A 62 -12.88 13.72 8.11
N THR A 63 -13.79 13.37 7.20
CA THR A 63 -15.25 13.55 7.35
C THR A 63 -15.99 12.34 7.95
N SER A 64 -15.31 11.19 8.10
CA SER A 64 -15.84 9.96 8.67
C SER A 64 -14.73 9.15 9.34
N SER A 65 -15.02 7.96 9.85
CA SER A 65 -14.00 7.06 10.40
C SER A 65 -12.85 6.87 9.40
N ILE A 66 -11.61 7.05 9.86
CA ILE A 66 -10.42 6.94 8.99
C ILE A 66 -10.36 5.61 8.24
N GLN A 67 -10.85 4.52 8.87
CA GLN A 67 -10.95 3.22 8.25
C GLN A 67 -11.85 3.24 7.00
N THR A 68 -13.02 3.90 7.07
CA THR A 68 -13.92 4.04 5.91
C THR A 68 -13.24 4.77 4.76
N GLN A 69 -12.40 5.77 5.05
CA GLN A 69 -11.66 6.48 4.01
C GLN A 69 -10.55 5.62 3.39
N LEU A 70 -9.86 4.80 4.19
CA LEU A 70 -8.86 3.85 3.70
C LEU A 70 -9.49 2.74 2.86
N ASP A 71 -10.63 2.21 3.29
CA ASP A 71 -11.39 1.17 2.56
C ASP A 71 -11.89 1.72 1.20
N ALA A 72 -12.32 2.99 1.17
CA ALA A 72 -12.71 3.67 -0.06
C ALA A 72 -11.52 3.82 -1.03
N LYS A 73 -10.33 4.17 -0.53
CA LYS A 73 -9.10 4.22 -1.36
C LYS A 73 -8.72 2.86 -1.91
N GLN A 74 -8.82 1.80 -1.09
CA GLN A 74 -8.55 0.44 -1.55
C GLN A 74 -9.51 0.03 -2.66
N THR A 75 -10.79 0.37 -2.54
CA THR A 75 -11.82 0.09 -3.56
C THR A 75 -11.57 0.87 -4.86
N ALA A 76 -11.03 2.09 -4.75
CA ALA A 76 -10.70 2.92 -5.90
C ALA A 76 -9.47 2.47 -6.68
N ILE A 77 -8.63 1.60 -6.10
CA ILE A 77 -7.50 0.99 -6.80
C ILE A 77 -8.00 -0.20 -7.62
N THR A 78 -7.93 -0.06 -8.93
CA THR A 78 -8.39 -1.03 -9.94
C THR A 78 -7.22 -1.61 -10.75
N ASP A 79 -7.53 -2.58 -11.60
CA ASP A 79 -6.55 -3.19 -12.51
C ASP A 79 -5.92 -2.13 -13.42
N GLY A 80 -4.60 -1.96 -13.31
CA GLY A 80 -3.83 -1.00 -14.09
C GLY A 80 -3.49 0.32 -13.38
N ASP A 81 -4.10 0.62 -12.22
CA ASP A 81 -3.79 1.86 -11.47
C ASP A 81 -2.39 1.85 -10.85
N LEU A 82 -1.90 0.67 -10.46
CA LEU A 82 -0.57 0.50 -9.86
C LEU A 82 0.44 0.08 -10.92
N THR A 83 1.44 0.92 -11.18
CA THR A 83 2.63 0.52 -11.95
C THR A 83 3.49 -0.41 -11.08
N MET A 84 3.33 -1.72 -11.24
CA MET A 84 4.25 -2.68 -10.64
C MET A 84 5.56 -2.71 -11.45
N GLN A 85 6.62 -2.10 -10.95
CA GLN A 85 7.93 -2.00 -11.65
C GLN A 85 8.48 -3.36 -12.11
N ARG A 86 8.16 -4.46 -11.43
CA ARG A 86 8.62 -5.81 -11.79
C ARG A 86 7.88 -6.43 -12.97
N THR A 87 6.73 -5.88 -13.36
CA THR A 87 6.01 -6.26 -14.59
C THR A 87 6.26 -5.27 -15.73
N ASP A 88 6.84 -4.11 -15.44
CA ASP A 88 7.25 -3.16 -16.47
C ASP A 88 8.35 -3.78 -17.34
N GLY A 89 8.19 -3.68 -18.66
CA GLY A 89 9.04 -4.35 -19.64
C GLY A 89 8.88 -5.88 -19.72
N LEU A 90 8.08 -6.53 -18.86
CA LEU A 90 7.83 -7.97 -18.99
C LEU A 90 7.10 -8.29 -20.29
N GLN A 91 6.13 -7.45 -20.70
CA GLN A 91 5.46 -7.59 -21.99
C GLN A 91 6.46 -7.49 -23.14
N THR A 92 7.34 -6.49 -23.13
CA THR A 92 8.41 -6.33 -24.13
C THR A 92 9.34 -7.55 -24.16
N ALA A 93 9.71 -8.08 -22.99
CA ALA A 93 10.55 -9.26 -22.89
C ALA A 93 9.85 -10.52 -23.44
N LEU A 94 8.55 -10.66 -23.19
CA LEU A 94 7.73 -11.77 -23.70
C LEU A 94 7.59 -11.67 -25.23
N ASP A 95 7.29 -10.49 -25.75
CA ASP A 95 7.16 -10.24 -27.19
C ASP A 95 8.48 -10.48 -27.91
N ALA A 96 9.61 -10.05 -27.32
CA ALA A 96 10.94 -10.32 -27.84
C ALA A 96 11.25 -11.83 -27.87
N LYS A 97 10.86 -12.59 -26.83
CA LYS A 97 11.00 -14.05 -26.83
C LYS A 97 10.12 -14.71 -27.88
N GLN A 98 8.87 -14.26 -28.04
CA GLN A 98 7.96 -14.74 -29.08
C GLN A 98 8.53 -14.54 -30.48
N ALA A 99 9.17 -13.39 -30.74
CA ALA A 99 9.81 -13.09 -32.02
C ALA A 99 11.00 -14.01 -32.35
N THR A 100 11.65 -14.62 -31.35
CA THR A 100 12.75 -15.59 -31.57
C THR A 100 12.25 -16.99 -31.88
N VAL A 101 11.02 -17.34 -31.48
CA VAL A 101 10.39 -18.62 -31.83
C VAL A 101 9.88 -18.51 -33.27
N THR A 102 10.71 -18.87 -34.26
CA THR A 102 10.39 -18.77 -35.69
C THR A 102 10.62 -20.09 -36.43
N GLY A 103 10.29 -20.15 -37.72
CA GLY A 103 10.56 -21.31 -38.59
C GLY A 103 9.86 -22.58 -38.11
N ALA A 104 10.57 -23.71 -38.15
CA ALA A 104 10.07 -25.03 -37.76
C ALA A 104 9.46 -25.07 -36.34
N ALA A 105 10.03 -24.32 -35.39
CA ALA A 105 9.53 -24.26 -34.03
C ALA A 105 8.09 -23.72 -33.97
N THR A 106 7.74 -22.74 -34.81
CA THR A 106 6.35 -22.23 -34.86
C THR A 106 5.37 -23.27 -35.36
N THR A 107 5.74 -24.06 -36.38
CA THR A 107 4.86 -25.10 -36.92
C THR A 107 4.59 -26.20 -35.89
N ILE A 108 5.63 -26.67 -35.19
CA ILE A 108 5.51 -27.74 -34.19
C ILE A 108 4.71 -27.28 -32.97
N VAL A 109 4.85 -26.01 -32.56
CA VAL A 109 4.14 -25.46 -31.41
C VAL A 109 2.65 -25.18 -31.74
N SER A 110 2.32 -24.86 -33.00
CA SER A 110 0.96 -24.52 -33.40
C SER A 110 0.12 -25.70 -33.92
N SER A 111 0.72 -26.85 -34.25
CA SER A 111 0.02 -27.99 -34.87
C SER A 111 0.77 -29.31 -34.69
N ASP A 112 0.04 -30.42 -34.60
CA ASP A 112 0.63 -31.77 -34.62
C ASP A 112 1.16 -32.12 -36.02
N LEU A 113 2.31 -32.78 -36.06
CA LEU A 113 2.86 -33.34 -37.29
C LEU A 113 2.11 -34.63 -37.63
N THR A 114 1.54 -34.72 -38.83
CA THR A 114 0.83 -35.94 -39.26
C THR A 114 1.78 -37.14 -39.30
N VAL A 115 1.36 -38.27 -38.73
CA VAL A 115 2.16 -39.51 -38.66
C VAL A 115 2.42 -40.06 -40.07
N SER A 116 3.60 -40.66 -40.27
CA SER A 116 4.00 -41.44 -41.47
C SER A 116 4.22 -40.68 -42.79
N ARG A 117 4.43 -39.36 -42.76
CA ARG A 117 4.94 -38.60 -43.90
C ARG A 117 6.32 -38.02 -43.59
N ALA A 118 7.17 -37.89 -44.61
CA ALA A 118 8.45 -37.22 -44.44
C ALA A 118 8.21 -35.73 -44.15
N LEU A 119 8.99 -35.17 -43.22
CA LEU A 119 8.99 -33.73 -42.94
C LEU A 119 9.99 -33.02 -43.86
N THR A 120 9.56 -31.92 -44.47
CA THR A 120 10.45 -31.02 -45.21
C THR A 120 10.40 -29.63 -44.60
N SER A 121 11.37 -28.78 -44.94
CA SER A 121 11.24 -27.34 -44.70
C SER A 121 10.71 -26.67 -45.96
N ASN A 122 9.80 -25.72 -45.82
CA ASN A 122 9.36 -24.88 -46.94
C ASN A 122 10.32 -23.69 -47.16
N GLY A 123 10.09 -22.91 -48.21
CA GLY A 123 10.90 -21.73 -48.53
C GLY A 123 10.94 -20.63 -47.45
N SER A 124 10.06 -20.71 -46.44
CA SER A 124 10.05 -19.80 -45.28
C SER A 124 10.70 -20.43 -44.02
N GLY A 125 11.33 -21.59 -44.13
CA GLY A 125 11.97 -22.29 -43.01
C GLY A 125 10.99 -22.92 -42.01
N LYS A 126 9.70 -23.01 -42.35
CA LYS A 126 8.68 -23.74 -41.57
C LYS A 126 8.66 -25.21 -41.96
N VAL A 127 8.24 -26.08 -41.04
CA VAL A 127 7.98 -27.50 -41.40
C VAL A 127 6.79 -27.55 -42.36
N ALA A 128 6.91 -28.34 -43.41
CA ALA A 128 5.86 -28.71 -44.34
C ALA A 128 5.78 -30.24 -44.42
N VAL A 129 4.59 -30.75 -44.77
CA VAL A 129 4.40 -32.18 -44.94
C VAL A 129 4.72 -32.54 -46.39
N SER A 130 5.68 -33.45 -46.59
CA SER A 130 6.07 -33.92 -47.92
C SER A 130 5.00 -34.82 -48.52
N ASP A 131 4.71 -34.70 -49.81
CA ASP A 131 3.87 -35.66 -50.56
C ASP A 131 4.44 -37.09 -50.55
N VAL A 132 5.72 -37.24 -50.20
CA VAL A 132 6.39 -38.53 -49.98
C VAL A 132 6.02 -39.14 -48.62
N THR A 133 5.48 -40.35 -48.65
CA THR A 133 5.22 -41.19 -47.48
C THR A 133 6.53 -41.81 -46.94
N ALA A 134 6.51 -42.25 -45.68
CA ALA A 134 7.68 -42.94 -45.10
C ALA A 134 8.10 -44.19 -45.91
N THR A 135 7.15 -44.90 -46.50
CA THR A 135 7.39 -46.11 -47.31
C THR A 135 8.07 -45.81 -48.64
N GLU A 136 7.70 -44.71 -49.32
CA GLU A 136 8.34 -44.30 -50.56
C GLU A 136 9.80 -43.87 -50.34
N LEU A 137 10.12 -43.28 -49.19
CA LEU A 137 11.50 -42.94 -48.83
C LEU A 137 12.36 -44.18 -48.58
N ASP A 138 11.80 -45.18 -47.91
CA ASP A 138 12.47 -46.45 -47.58
C ASP A 138 12.95 -47.17 -48.86
N THR A 139 12.09 -47.19 -49.88
CA THR A 139 12.40 -47.79 -51.19
C THR A 139 13.48 -47.05 -52.00
N LEU A 140 13.89 -45.85 -51.58
CA LEU A 140 14.93 -45.06 -52.26
C LEU A 140 16.35 -45.34 -51.73
N THR A 141 16.43 -46.03 -50.59
CA THR A 141 17.69 -46.32 -49.89
C THR A 141 18.15 -47.78 -50.01
N GLU A 142 17.36 -48.64 -50.65
CA GLU A 142 17.72 -50.01 -51.06
C GLU A 142 18.17 -50.06 -52.53
#